data_AF-A0A5J4UQR4-F1
#
_entry.id   AF-A0A5J4UQR4-F1
#
_cell.length_a   1.000
_cell.length_b   1.000
_cell.length_c   1.000
_cell.angle_alpha   90.00
_cell.angle_beta   90.00
_cell.angle_gamma   90.00
#
_symmetry.space_group_name_H-M   'P 1'
#
loop_
_entity.id
_entity.type
_entity.pdbx_description
1 polymer ?
#
loop_
_entity_poly.entity_id
_entity_poly.type
_entity_poly.pdbx_seq_one_letter_code
_entity_poly.pdbx_strand_id
1 'polypeptide(L)'
;MGVPIGDLNNSKSITVPYKKFHMKFQFIDAENLFGPMTLKACVKDYEDQSEHKDVFPYEIINQMNWKEVLVKIDSFEYEDFKSQLKGSFSLTKDKYDQNFVYFKRFNNRLDYVKYNIIKDTEIMVKPLMNLIDTFEQFNIDILHYISIASCAYATKHYSTYFPSKFNLQADKKQQQEDFDINADCTNPNTYAKPFLLTKLYWKIK
;
A
#
# COMPACT_ATOMS: atom_id res chain seq x y z
N MET A 1 -31.25 -10.94 -6.65
CA MET A 1 -30.69 -9.60 -6.35
C MET A 1 -29.20 -9.78 -6.12
N GLY A 2 -28.37 -9.12 -6.92
CA GLY A 2 -26.91 -9.26 -6.83
C GLY A 2 -26.38 -8.52 -5.61
N VAL A 3 -25.58 -9.19 -4.81
CA VAL A 3 -24.86 -8.56 -3.68
C VAL A 3 -23.93 -7.50 -4.27
N PRO A 4 -23.88 -6.28 -3.73
CA PRO A 4 -22.95 -5.25 -4.19
C PRO A 4 -21.52 -5.77 -4.03
N ILE A 5 -20.70 -5.65 -5.07
CA ILE A 5 -19.25 -5.84 -4.95
C ILE A 5 -18.76 -4.76 -3.98
N GLY A 6 -18.53 -5.15 -2.73
CA GLY A 6 -18.21 -4.23 -1.64
C GLY A 6 -18.71 -4.70 -0.27
N ASP A 7 -19.70 -5.59 -0.20
CA ASP A 7 -20.14 -6.21 1.06
C ASP A 7 -19.23 -7.41 1.41
N LEU A 8 -17.94 -7.10 1.64
CA LEU A 8 -16.82 -8.03 1.83
C LEU A 8 -16.05 -7.61 3.07
N ASN A 9 -16.64 -7.76 4.25
CA ASN A 9 -15.99 -7.35 5.50
C ASN A 9 -14.70 -8.12 5.85
N ASN A 10 -14.17 -9.02 4.99
CA ASN A 10 -12.92 -9.77 5.20
C ASN A 10 -12.28 -10.40 3.93
N SER A 11 -12.75 -10.16 2.70
CA SER A 11 -12.17 -10.85 1.54
C SER A 11 -10.91 -10.16 1.04
N LYS A 12 -9.79 -10.85 1.16
CA LYS A 12 -8.46 -10.39 0.71
C LYS A 12 -8.24 -10.46 -0.81
N SER A 13 -9.07 -11.24 -1.51
CA SER A 13 -9.11 -11.27 -2.97
C SER A 13 -10.47 -11.79 -3.47
N ILE A 14 -10.84 -11.45 -4.70
CA ILE A 14 -12.01 -11.94 -5.40
C ILE A 14 -11.54 -12.72 -6.63
N THR A 15 -11.97 -13.97 -6.76
CA THR A 15 -11.69 -14.77 -7.96
C THR A 15 -12.93 -14.88 -8.84
N VAL A 16 -12.84 -14.38 -10.07
CA VAL A 16 -13.91 -14.41 -11.07
C VAL A 16 -13.57 -15.46 -12.14
N PRO A 17 -14.34 -16.57 -12.23
CA PRO A 17 -14.13 -17.57 -13.26
C PRO A 17 -14.70 -17.11 -14.61
N TYR A 18 -13.88 -17.13 -15.65
CA TYR A 18 -14.31 -16.89 -17.03
C TYR A 18 -14.44 -18.21 -17.78
N LYS A 19 -15.66 -18.78 -17.73
CA LYS A 19 -15.98 -20.13 -18.22
C LYS A 19 -15.64 -20.34 -19.70
N LYS A 20 -15.77 -19.31 -20.54
CA LYS A 20 -15.58 -19.42 -22.00
C LYS A 20 -14.14 -19.82 -22.38
N PHE A 21 -13.14 -19.33 -21.67
CA PHE A 21 -11.73 -19.66 -21.92
C PHE A 21 -11.12 -20.55 -20.84
N HIS A 22 -11.92 -21.11 -19.93
CA HIS A 22 -11.42 -21.87 -18.78
C HIS A 22 -10.36 -21.11 -17.94
N MET A 23 -10.51 -19.78 -17.84
CA MET A 23 -9.60 -18.91 -17.09
C MET A 23 -10.23 -18.44 -15.77
N LYS A 24 -9.40 -17.95 -14.86
CA LYS A 24 -9.83 -17.28 -13.63
C LYS A 24 -9.08 -15.95 -13.52
N PHE A 25 -9.80 -14.89 -13.19
CA PHE A 25 -9.21 -13.59 -12.86
C PHE A 25 -9.23 -13.42 -11.35
N GLN A 26 -8.10 -13.06 -10.76
CA GLN A 26 -8.02 -12.75 -9.34
C GLN A 26 -7.83 -11.25 -9.18
N PHE A 27 -8.72 -10.62 -8.44
CA PHE A 27 -8.63 -9.23 -8.04
C PHE A 27 -8.15 -9.21 -6.59
N ILE A 28 -6.97 -8.64 -6.38
CA ILE A 28 -6.33 -8.55 -5.08
C ILE A 28 -6.37 -7.10 -4.65
N ASP A 29 -6.77 -6.88 -3.41
CA ASP A 29 -6.72 -5.55 -2.81
C ASP A 29 -5.29 -5.28 -2.32
N ALA A 30 -4.67 -4.23 -2.85
CA ALA A 30 -3.31 -3.87 -2.51
C ALA A 30 -3.16 -3.41 -1.06
N GLU A 31 -4.19 -2.85 -0.43
CA GLU A 31 -4.13 -2.53 1.00
C GLU A 31 -4.02 -3.79 1.87
N ASN A 32 -4.53 -4.94 1.40
CA ASN A 32 -4.29 -6.21 2.08
C ASN A 32 -2.83 -6.67 1.93
N LEU A 33 -2.20 -6.35 0.80
CA LEU A 33 -0.82 -6.71 0.53
C LEU A 33 0.14 -5.87 1.38
N PHE A 34 0.06 -4.55 1.23
CA PHE A 34 0.94 -3.58 1.86
C PHE A 34 0.56 -3.25 3.31
N GLY A 35 -0.70 -3.48 3.69
CA GLY A 35 -1.29 -2.90 4.90
C GLY A 35 -1.91 -1.53 4.61
N PRO A 36 -2.67 -0.97 5.58
CA PRO A 36 -3.30 0.34 5.44
C PRO A 36 -2.22 1.44 5.39
N MET A 37 -1.92 1.92 4.18
CA MET A 37 -0.97 3.00 3.94
C MET A 37 -1.35 3.84 2.72
N THR A 38 -0.86 5.08 2.68
CA THR A 38 -1.04 5.92 1.48
C THR A 38 -0.09 5.47 0.37
N LEU A 39 -0.47 5.68 -0.90
CA LEU A 39 0.42 5.40 -2.04
C LEU A 39 1.78 6.11 -1.90
N LYS A 40 1.82 7.33 -1.34
CA LYS A 40 3.07 8.05 -1.09
C LYS A 40 3.98 7.38 -0.07
N ALA A 41 3.39 6.80 0.98
CA ALA A 41 4.15 6.03 1.96
C ALA A 41 4.69 4.73 1.33
N CYS A 42 3.86 4.02 0.56
CA CYS A 42 4.27 2.84 -0.19
C CYS A 42 5.49 3.11 -1.09
N VAL A 43 5.45 4.17 -1.88
CA VAL A 43 6.59 4.56 -2.73
C VAL A 43 7.83 4.85 -1.91
N LYS A 44 7.69 5.60 -0.82
CA LYS A 44 8.83 5.92 0.06
C LYS A 44 9.46 4.68 0.69
N ASP A 45 8.65 3.69 1.02
CA ASP A 45 9.11 2.49 1.74
C ASP A 45 9.68 1.42 0.78
N TYR A 46 9.30 1.44 -0.50
CA TYR A 46 9.64 0.39 -1.48
C TYR A 46 10.31 0.90 -2.78
N GLU A 47 10.57 2.21 -2.91
CA GLU A 47 11.28 2.84 -4.03
C GLU A 47 12.22 3.94 -3.52
N ASP A 48 13.35 4.16 -4.22
CA ASP A 48 14.36 5.17 -3.85
C ASP A 48 14.01 6.60 -4.30
N GLN A 49 12.85 6.83 -4.93
CA GLN A 49 12.52 8.11 -5.56
C GLN A 49 11.30 8.80 -4.97
N SER A 50 11.38 10.14 -4.89
CA SER A 50 10.25 10.99 -4.56
C SER A 50 9.39 11.27 -5.80
N GLU A 51 8.46 10.38 -6.11
CA GLU A 51 7.49 10.64 -7.18
C GLU A 51 6.46 11.70 -6.75
N HIS A 52 6.26 12.71 -7.60
CA HIS A 52 5.29 13.77 -7.37
C HIS A 52 3.87 13.26 -7.68
N LYS A 53 3.14 12.89 -6.63
CA LYS A 53 1.70 12.62 -6.71
C LYS A 53 0.87 13.87 -6.40
N ASP A 54 0.11 14.27 -7.41
CA ASP A 54 -0.91 15.32 -7.34
C ASP A 54 -2.13 14.86 -6.52
N VAL A 55 -2.98 15.84 -6.20
CA VAL A 55 -4.22 15.61 -5.44
C VAL A 55 -5.38 15.83 -6.39
N PHE A 56 -6.39 14.98 -6.27
CA PHE A 56 -7.56 14.96 -7.13
C PHE A 56 -8.81 15.45 -6.38
N PRO A 57 -9.72 16.20 -7.03
CA PRO A 57 -10.99 16.61 -6.43
C PRO A 57 -12.02 15.48 -6.57
N TYR A 58 -12.00 14.51 -5.66
CA TYR A 58 -12.77 13.26 -5.76
C TYR A 58 -14.29 13.44 -5.71
N GLU A 59 -14.78 14.47 -5.04
CA GLU A 59 -16.20 14.59 -4.71
C GLU A 59 -17.02 15.32 -5.79
N ILE A 60 -16.36 16.02 -6.73
CA ILE A 60 -17.06 16.85 -7.71
C ILE A 60 -17.56 16.07 -8.94
N ILE A 61 -17.01 14.88 -9.19
CA ILE A 61 -17.35 14.05 -10.34
C ILE A 61 -18.23 12.87 -9.90
N ASN A 62 -19.37 12.71 -10.54
CA ASN A 62 -20.28 11.58 -10.33
C ASN A 62 -20.90 11.13 -11.66
N GLN A 63 -21.71 10.07 -11.61
CA GLN A 63 -22.33 9.46 -12.79
C GLN A 63 -23.25 10.42 -13.56
N MET A 64 -23.80 11.44 -12.90
CA MET A 64 -24.76 12.37 -13.49
C MET A 64 -24.06 13.58 -14.14
N ASN A 65 -22.92 14.04 -13.60
CA ASN A 65 -22.28 15.29 -14.02
C ASN A 65 -20.91 15.10 -14.70
N TRP A 66 -20.36 13.88 -14.76
CA TRP A 66 -18.99 13.65 -15.22
C TRP A 66 -18.69 14.30 -16.57
N LYS A 67 -19.62 14.24 -17.52
CA LYS A 67 -19.40 14.78 -18.87
C LYS A 67 -19.26 16.29 -18.83
N GLU A 68 -20.13 16.98 -18.10
CA GLU A 68 -20.13 18.44 -17.98
C GLU A 68 -18.90 18.94 -17.22
N VAL A 69 -18.50 18.23 -16.17
CA VAL A 69 -17.33 18.59 -15.37
C VAL A 69 -16.03 18.33 -16.14
N LEU A 70 -15.90 17.18 -16.82
CA LEU A 70 -14.62 16.75 -17.41
C LEU A 70 -14.30 17.37 -18.78
N VAL A 71 -15.30 17.86 -19.52
CA VAL A 71 -15.06 18.52 -20.83
C VAL A 71 -14.60 19.96 -20.72
N LYS A 72 -14.65 20.56 -19.53
CA LYS A 72 -14.23 21.96 -19.37
C LYS A 72 -12.73 22.13 -19.57
N ILE A 73 -12.38 23.27 -20.14
CA ILE A 73 -11.00 23.67 -20.47
C ILE A 73 -10.34 24.38 -19.28
N ASP A 74 -11.14 25.00 -18.42
CA ASP A 74 -10.64 25.64 -17.20
C ASP A 74 -10.18 24.60 -16.17
N SER A 75 -9.29 25.02 -15.27
CA SER A 75 -8.84 24.20 -14.16
C SER A 75 -9.95 23.98 -13.13
N PHE A 76 -9.79 22.95 -12.31
CA PHE A 76 -10.56 22.84 -11.07
C PHE A 76 -10.32 24.05 -10.18
N GLU A 77 -11.38 24.51 -9.51
CA GLU A 77 -11.29 25.59 -8.53
C GLU A 77 -10.71 25.05 -7.21
N TYR A 78 -10.18 25.93 -6.37
CA TYR A 78 -9.65 25.51 -5.06
C TYR A 78 -10.73 24.87 -4.18
N GLU A 79 -11.97 25.37 -4.26
CA GLU A 79 -13.12 24.81 -3.53
C GLU A 79 -13.50 23.40 -3.98
N ASP A 80 -13.16 23.00 -5.21
CA ASP A 80 -13.42 21.64 -5.72
C ASP A 80 -12.63 20.58 -4.92
N PHE A 81 -11.57 20.98 -4.19
CA PHE A 81 -10.75 20.09 -3.37
C PHE A 81 -11.22 19.98 -1.91
N LYS A 82 -12.30 20.67 -1.54
CA LYS A 82 -12.89 20.59 -0.21
C LYS A 82 -13.63 19.27 -0.05
N SER A 83 -13.20 18.46 0.91
CA SER A 83 -13.93 17.24 1.25
C SER A 83 -15.12 17.57 2.15
N GLN A 84 -16.32 17.23 1.70
CA GLN A 84 -17.54 17.30 2.49
C GLN A 84 -17.48 16.30 3.65
N LEU A 85 -16.89 15.12 3.42
CA LEU A 85 -16.76 14.09 4.45
C LEU A 85 -15.81 14.52 5.58
N LYS A 86 -14.66 15.13 5.24
CA LYS A 86 -13.66 15.55 6.23
C LYS A 86 -13.81 17.00 6.68
N GLY A 87 -14.71 17.77 6.08
CA GLY A 87 -14.91 19.20 6.34
C GLY A 87 -13.67 20.07 6.06
N SER A 88 -12.68 19.57 5.33
CA SER A 88 -11.37 20.18 5.15
C SER A 88 -10.86 20.03 3.71
N PHE A 89 -9.96 20.92 3.31
CA PHE A 89 -9.35 20.89 1.98
C PHE A 89 -8.35 19.74 1.87
N SER A 90 -8.37 19.05 0.73
CA SER A 90 -7.46 17.92 0.45
C SER A 90 -6.02 18.36 0.19
N LEU A 91 -5.79 19.65 0.00
CA LEU A 91 -4.48 20.25 -0.29
C LEU A 91 -4.43 21.70 0.21
N THR A 92 -3.21 22.19 0.48
CA THR A 92 -2.96 23.58 0.88
C THR A 92 -2.98 24.52 -0.33
N LYS A 93 -3.21 25.81 -0.09
CA LYS A 93 -3.25 26.82 -1.17
C LYS A 93 -1.95 26.90 -1.97
N ASP A 94 -0.79 26.82 -1.31
CA ASP A 94 0.50 26.81 -2.02
C ASP A 94 0.64 25.60 -2.97
N LYS A 95 0.12 24.44 -2.55
CA LYS A 95 0.12 23.22 -3.36
C LYS A 95 -0.90 23.31 -4.49
N TYR A 96 -2.04 23.97 -4.27
CA TYR A 96 -2.99 24.28 -5.33
C TYR A 96 -2.35 25.13 -6.42
N ASP A 97 -1.64 26.18 -6.03
CA ASP A 97 -1.02 27.10 -6.98
C ASP A 97 0.05 26.38 -7.83
N GLN A 98 0.81 25.45 -7.23
CA GLN A 98 1.73 24.57 -7.96
C GLN A 98 0.99 23.66 -8.96
N ASN A 99 -0.07 22.99 -8.50
CA ASN A 99 -0.88 22.11 -9.35
C ASN A 99 -1.57 22.88 -10.48
N PHE A 100 -1.98 24.12 -10.23
CA PHE A 100 -2.62 25.00 -11.21
C PHE A 100 -1.67 25.32 -12.37
N VAL A 101 -0.40 25.59 -12.08
CA VAL A 101 0.64 25.75 -13.12
C VAL A 101 0.80 24.48 -13.93
N TYR A 102 0.74 23.31 -13.28
CA TYR A 102 0.85 22.02 -13.94
C TYR A 102 -0.35 21.71 -14.84
N PHE A 103 -1.57 22.03 -14.38
CA PHE A 103 -2.81 21.86 -15.14
C PHE A 103 -2.78 22.56 -16.50
N LYS A 104 -2.15 23.73 -16.60
CA LYS A 104 -2.03 24.51 -17.86
C LYS A 104 -1.36 23.74 -19.01
N ARG A 105 -0.74 22.59 -18.74
CA ARG A 105 -0.16 21.71 -19.76
C ARG A 105 -1.20 20.82 -20.46
N PHE A 106 -2.43 20.77 -19.96
CA PHE A 106 -3.51 19.92 -20.47
C PHE A 106 -4.60 20.75 -21.14
N ASN A 107 -5.28 20.17 -22.13
CA ASN A 107 -6.30 20.85 -22.93
C ASN A 107 -7.65 20.96 -22.21
N ASN A 108 -7.95 20.01 -21.32
CA ASN A 108 -9.21 19.92 -20.60
C ASN A 108 -9.00 19.10 -19.32
N ARG A 109 -10.01 19.13 -18.44
CA ARG A 109 -9.98 18.40 -17.17
C ARG A 109 -9.84 16.90 -17.36
N LEU A 110 -10.46 16.30 -18.38
CA LEU A 110 -10.37 14.86 -18.67
C LEU A 110 -8.92 14.42 -18.93
N ASP A 111 -8.15 15.16 -19.73
CA ASP A 111 -6.76 14.83 -20.04
C ASP A 111 -5.88 14.90 -18.79
N TYR A 112 -6.10 15.91 -17.95
CA TYR A 112 -5.46 15.99 -16.63
C TYR A 112 -5.86 14.80 -15.73
N VAL A 113 -7.13 14.39 -15.71
CA VAL A 113 -7.59 13.23 -14.93
C VAL A 113 -6.92 11.94 -15.42
N LYS A 114 -6.91 11.70 -16.73
CA LYS A 114 -6.27 10.51 -17.32
C LYS A 114 -4.79 10.45 -16.98
N TYR A 115 -4.08 11.58 -17.11
CA TYR A 115 -2.68 11.67 -16.75
C TYR A 115 -2.45 11.26 -15.29
N ASN A 116 -3.24 11.80 -14.36
CA ASN A 116 -3.12 11.47 -12.94
C ASN A 116 -3.41 10.00 -12.64
N ILE A 117 -4.42 9.40 -13.27
CA ILE A 117 -4.74 7.98 -13.10
C ILE A 117 -3.60 7.09 -13.62
N ILE A 118 -3.06 7.40 -14.79
CA ILE A 118 -1.91 6.68 -15.36
C ILE A 118 -0.72 6.81 -14.42
N LYS A 119 -0.42 8.03 -13.96
CA LYS A 119 0.69 8.30 -13.06
C LYS A 119 0.55 7.55 -11.73
N ASP A 120 -0.63 7.57 -11.11
CA ASP A 120 -0.91 6.79 -9.89
C ASP A 120 -0.71 5.29 -10.11
N THR A 121 -1.09 4.79 -11.28
CA THR A 121 -0.91 3.37 -11.64
C THR A 121 0.58 3.04 -11.82
N GLU A 122 1.33 3.87 -12.55
CA GLU A 122 2.78 3.71 -12.72
C GLU A 122 3.51 3.71 -11.38
N ILE A 123 3.16 4.67 -10.51
CA ILE A 123 3.69 4.80 -9.15
C ILE A 123 3.42 3.54 -8.33
N MET A 124 2.28 2.89 -8.50
CA MET A 124 1.91 1.69 -7.76
C MET A 124 2.56 0.42 -8.31
N VAL A 125 2.71 0.31 -9.63
CA VAL A 125 3.27 -0.88 -10.30
C VAL A 125 4.74 -1.08 -9.93
N LYS A 126 5.50 0.00 -9.78
CA LYS A 126 6.94 -0.08 -9.49
C LYS A 126 7.26 -0.75 -8.13
N PRO A 127 6.74 -0.30 -6.97
CA PRO A 127 6.84 -1.02 -5.71
C PRO A 127 6.44 -2.49 -5.80
N LEU A 128 5.37 -2.81 -6.54
CA LEU A 128 4.93 -4.19 -6.72
C LEU A 128 5.96 -5.04 -7.46
N MET A 129 6.55 -4.51 -8.54
CA MET A 129 7.61 -5.21 -9.29
C MET A 129 8.85 -5.39 -8.42
N ASN A 130 9.29 -4.35 -7.71
CA ASN A 130 10.44 -4.43 -6.79
C ASN A 130 10.24 -5.51 -5.73
N LEU A 131 9.02 -5.60 -5.17
CA LEU A 131 8.68 -6.64 -4.22
C LEU A 131 8.76 -8.01 -4.88
N ILE A 132 8.12 -8.22 -6.04
CA ILE A 132 8.14 -9.50 -6.77
C ILE A 132 9.57 -9.96 -6.97
N ASP A 133 10.44 -9.10 -7.49
CA ASP A 133 11.86 -9.40 -7.72
C ASP A 133 12.60 -9.75 -6.42
N THR A 134 12.27 -9.07 -5.31
CA THR A 134 12.87 -9.34 -3.99
C THR A 134 12.49 -10.71 -3.45
N PHE A 135 11.21 -11.09 -3.54
CA PHE A 135 10.71 -12.36 -3.00
C PHE A 135 10.93 -13.54 -3.95
N GLU A 136 11.10 -13.30 -5.25
CA GLU A 136 11.51 -14.32 -6.23
C GLU A 136 12.84 -14.98 -5.82
N GLN A 137 13.76 -14.24 -5.20
CA GLN A 137 15.03 -14.77 -4.67
C GLN A 137 14.83 -15.89 -3.64
N PHE A 138 13.67 -15.93 -2.98
CA PHE A 138 13.27 -16.94 -2.01
C PHE A 138 12.27 -17.95 -2.60
N ASN A 139 12.01 -17.91 -3.91
CA ASN A 139 10.96 -18.67 -4.61
C ASN A 139 9.56 -18.44 -4.02
N ILE A 140 9.27 -17.22 -3.60
CA ILE A 140 7.97 -16.84 -3.01
C ILE A 140 7.18 -16.03 -4.04
N ASP A 141 6.03 -16.56 -4.44
CA ASP A 141 5.07 -15.85 -5.30
C ASP A 141 4.18 -14.93 -4.47
N ILE A 142 4.52 -13.64 -4.46
CA ILE A 142 3.78 -12.62 -3.68
C ILE A 142 2.31 -12.56 -4.06
N LEU A 143 1.97 -12.74 -5.34
CA LEU A 143 0.58 -12.61 -5.79
C LEU A 143 -0.29 -13.78 -5.30
N HIS A 144 0.33 -14.92 -5.01
CA HIS A 144 -0.34 -16.02 -4.33
C HIS A 144 -0.56 -15.74 -2.83
N TYR A 145 0.34 -14.98 -2.23
CA TYR A 145 0.24 -14.58 -0.83
C TYR A 145 -0.64 -13.33 -0.67
N ILE A 146 -1.27 -13.23 0.49
CA ILE A 146 -2.26 -12.19 0.75
C ILE A 146 -1.61 -10.92 1.29
N SER A 147 -0.46 -11.04 1.97
CA SER A 147 0.19 -9.91 2.62
C SER A 147 1.72 -10.04 2.65
N ILE A 148 2.41 -8.90 2.75
CA ILE A 148 3.86 -8.86 2.96
C ILE A 148 4.26 -9.61 4.24
N ALA A 149 3.45 -9.56 5.30
CA ALA A 149 3.70 -10.33 6.51
C ALA A 149 3.68 -11.85 6.26
N SER A 150 2.78 -12.33 5.40
CA SER A 150 2.74 -13.74 5.01
C SER A 150 3.94 -14.14 4.14
N CYS A 151 4.40 -13.23 3.26
CA CYS A 151 5.63 -13.42 2.49
C CYS A 151 6.86 -13.49 3.42
N ALA A 152 6.98 -12.57 4.39
CA ALA A 152 8.07 -12.57 5.37
C ALA A 152 8.10 -13.85 6.23
N TYR A 153 6.93 -14.37 6.60
CA TYR A 153 6.83 -15.66 7.30
C TYR A 153 7.32 -16.82 6.43
N ALA A 154 6.94 -16.85 5.15
CA ALA A 154 7.44 -17.85 4.20
C ALA A 154 8.97 -17.72 4.01
N THR A 155 9.50 -16.49 3.91
CA THR A 155 10.93 -16.23 3.83
C THR A 155 11.68 -16.77 5.06
N LYS A 156 11.12 -16.57 6.26
CA LYS A 156 11.68 -17.11 7.51
C LYS A 156 11.72 -18.64 7.53
N HIS A 157 10.68 -19.29 7.01
CA HIS A 157 10.69 -20.74 6.86
C HIS A 157 11.74 -21.19 5.85
N TYR A 158 11.80 -20.53 4.70
CA TYR A 158 12.80 -20.81 3.67
C TYR A 158 14.23 -20.67 4.24
N SER A 159 14.51 -19.63 5.02
CA SER A 159 15.83 -19.43 5.65
C SER A 159 16.20 -20.51 6.66
N THR A 160 15.22 -21.06 7.38
CA THR A 160 15.43 -22.13 8.36
C THR A 160 15.90 -23.42 7.68
N TYR A 161 15.34 -23.74 6.51
CA TYR A 161 15.71 -24.96 5.76
C TYR A 161 16.90 -24.76 4.81
N PHE A 162 17.13 -23.53 4.33
CA PHE A 162 18.18 -23.21 3.38
C PHE A 162 19.10 -22.08 3.88
N PRO A 163 19.78 -22.24 5.04
CA PRO A 163 20.57 -21.17 5.64
C PRO A 163 21.76 -20.72 4.77
N SER A 164 22.30 -21.60 3.94
CA SER A 164 23.39 -21.28 3.01
C SER A 164 22.99 -20.35 1.86
N LYS A 165 21.69 -20.19 1.61
CA LYS A 165 21.14 -19.25 0.62
C LYS A 165 21.02 -17.83 1.17
N PHE A 166 21.12 -17.65 2.49
CA PHE A 166 21.15 -16.34 3.12
C PHE A 166 22.60 -15.91 3.34
N ASN A 167 23.02 -14.88 2.62
CA ASN A 167 24.37 -14.33 2.77
C ASN A 167 24.45 -13.42 3.99
N LEU A 168 24.51 -14.02 5.19
CA LEU A 168 24.58 -13.33 6.49
C LEU A 168 25.77 -12.35 6.64
N GLN A 169 26.73 -12.35 5.71
CA GLN A 169 27.91 -11.47 5.80
C GLN A 169 27.67 -10.05 5.29
N ALA A 170 26.66 -9.80 4.45
CA ALA A 170 26.35 -8.45 3.96
C ALA A 170 25.72 -7.57 5.07
N ASP A 171 24.93 -8.17 5.97
CA ASP A 171 24.11 -7.45 6.95
C ASP A 171 24.73 -7.33 8.34
N LYS A 172 25.86 -7.99 8.61
CA LYS A 172 26.51 -7.96 9.94
C LYS A 172 26.87 -6.54 10.40
N LYS A 173 27.03 -5.58 9.49
CA LYS A 173 27.36 -4.20 9.84
C LYS A 173 26.14 -3.31 10.14
N GLN A 174 24.92 -3.70 9.77
CA GLN A 174 23.72 -2.89 9.99
C GLN A 174 22.73 -3.54 10.97
N GLN A 175 22.54 -4.87 10.92
CA GLN A 175 21.58 -5.55 11.82
C GLN A 175 22.02 -5.59 13.29
N GLN A 176 23.33 -5.47 13.56
CA GLN A 176 23.86 -5.50 14.93
C GLN A 176 23.64 -4.19 15.68
N GLU A 177 23.27 -3.10 14.99
CA GLU A 177 22.99 -1.80 15.61
C GLU A 177 21.51 -1.62 16.01
N ASP A 178 20.56 -2.29 15.33
CA ASP A 178 19.12 -2.14 15.58
C ASP A 178 18.56 -3.05 16.69
N PHE A 179 19.26 -4.15 17.01
CA PHE A 179 18.88 -5.06 18.10
C PHE A 179 19.93 -5.04 19.20
N ASP A 180 19.76 -4.16 20.18
CA ASP A 180 20.52 -4.24 21.42
C ASP A 180 20.01 -5.44 22.25
N ILE A 181 20.63 -6.59 22.01
CA ILE A 181 20.44 -7.82 22.80
C ILE A 181 20.82 -7.66 24.28
N ASN A 182 21.46 -6.57 24.65
CA ASN A 182 21.75 -6.19 26.04
C ASN A 182 20.88 -5.03 26.52
N ALA A 183 19.91 -4.56 25.72
CA ALA A 183 18.98 -3.52 26.17
C ALA A 183 18.29 -4.01 27.42
N ASP A 184 18.44 -3.24 28.49
CA ASP A 184 17.83 -3.54 29.78
C ASP A 184 16.31 -3.34 29.64
N CYS A 185 15.59 -4.40 29.24
CA CYS A 185 14.14 -4.44 29.13
C CYS A 185 13.46 -4.46 30.52
N THR A 186 14.10 -3.87 31.53
CA THR A 186 13.53 -3.72 32.86
C THR A 186 12.38 -2.72 32.78
N ASN A 187 11.18 -3.21 33.10
CA ASN A 187 9.98 -2.38 33.17
C ASN A 187 10.22 -1.26 34.20
N PRO A 188 10.11 0.03 33.84
CA PRO A 188 10.35 1.13 34.79
C PRO A 188 9.34 1.14 35.94
N ASN A 189 8.28 0.33 35.85
CA ASN A 189 7.33 0.13 36.92
C ASN A 189 7.87 -0.86 37.97
N THR A 190 8.32 -0.34 39.11
CA THR A 190 8.80 -1.11 40.27
C THR A 190 7.77 -2.07 40.89
N TYR A 191 6.50 -2.00 40.46
CA TYR A 191 5.42 -2.90 40.88
C TYR A 191 5.11 -4.01 39.86
N ALA A 192 5.75 -4.01 38.69
CA ALA A 192 5.54 -5.04 37.68
C ALA A 192 6.23 -6.35 38.11
N LYS A 193 5.43 -7.39 38.40
CA LYS A 193 5.98 -8.74 38.60
C LYS A 193 6.48 -9.29 37.26
N PRO A 194 7.74 -9.76 37.17
CA PRO A 194 8.22 -10.39 35.96
C PRO A 194 7.41 -11.65 35.67
N PHE A 195 7.02 -11.83 34.41
CA PHE A 195 6.33 -13.04 33.96
C PHE A 195 7.30 -14.21 33.98
N LEU A 196 7.13 -15.12 34.95
CA LEU A 196 7.95 -16.34 35.04
C LEU A 196 7.33 -17.44 34.19
N LEU A 197 7.97 -17.73 33.05
CA LEU A 197 7.62 -18.87 32.21
C LEU A 197 8.01 -20.16 32.92
N THR A 198 7.08 -20.79 33.66
CA THR A 198 7.31 -22.08 34.32
C THR A 198 6.84 -23.23 33.42
N LYS A 199 7.48 -24.42 33.55
CA LYS A 199 7.09 -25.64 32.83
C LYS A 199 5.62 -26.05 33.03
N LEU A 200 4.94 -25.51 34.05
CA LEU A 200 3.53 -25.75 34.33
C LEU A 200 2.58 -24.97 33.41
N TYR A 201 3.04 -23.86 32.79
CA TYR A 201 2.20 -23.03 31.91
C TYR A 201 1.64 -23.84 30.72
N TRP A 202 2.41 -24.79 30.19
CA TRP A 202 2.01 -25.65 29.08
C TRP A 202 1.14 -26.84 29.46
N LYS A 203 0.94 -27.09 30.77
CA LYS A 203 0.12 -28.21 31.25
C LYS A 203 -1.34 -27.84 31.50
N ILE A 204 -1.70 -26.57 31.33
CA ILE A 204 -3.10 -26.13 31.38
C ILE A 204 -3.60 -26.01 29.94
N LYS A 205 -3.99 -27.15 29.36
CA LYS A 205 -4.85 -27.22 28.19
C LYS A 205 -5.75 -28.44 28.30
#